data_AF-A0A3A4Q5X2-F1
#
_entry.id   AF-A0A3A4Q5X2-F1
#
_cell.length_a   1.000
_cell.length_b   1.000
_cell.length_c   1.000
_cell.angle_alpha   90.00
_cell.angle_beta   90.00
_cell.angle_gamma   90.00
#
_symmetry.space_group_name_H-M   'P 1'
#
loop_
_entity.id
_entity.type
_entity.pdbx_description
1 polymer ?
#
loop_
_entity_poly.entity_id
_entity_poly.type
_entity_poly.pdbx_seq_one_letter_code
_entity_poly.pdbx_strand_id
1 'polypeptide(L)'
;MPQRLAVLSAAPASIRESCPSEFANFFLAGGGGKWYGLPRNGSQRVKCMRPFTGQYERTIDSKNRIQIPSQIRAAIDAERDGAGLYVSLGERPGSLWLLTERGFEALAERMATETMADERSGPFERQFYSSTQFIDIDKQGRVVLPERLVRKARLGAEVTILGCKSRFEVWAREAFEKTYSIDWEGDQWPDWSAFLRMSGPGATVGKA
;
A
#
# COMPACT_ATOMS: atom_id res chain seq x y z
N MET A 1 -43.68 -22.45 0.96
CA MET A 1 -44.12 -22.56 -0.46
C MET A 1 -43.40 -21.51 -1.28
N PRO A 2 -42.92 -21.83 -2.49
CA PRO A 2 -41.89 -21.06 -3.17
C PRO A 2 -42.51 -19.91 -3.97
N GLN A 3 -41.94 -18.70 -3.88
CA GLN A 3 -42.29 -17.62 -4.82
C GLN A 3 -41.03 -17.16 -5.56
N ARG A 4 -40.88 -17.80 -6.74
CA ARG A 4 -40.17 -17.41 -7.96
C ARG A 4 -38.88 -16.58 -7.85
N LEU A 5 -37.78 -17.26 -8.14
CA LEU A 5 -36.53 -16.70 -8.67
C LEU A 5 -36.79 -16.12 -10.07
N ALA A 6 -36.66 -14.80 -10.24
CA ALA A 6 -36.63 -14.18 -11.57
C ALA A 6 -35.18 -14.12 -12.08
N VAL A 7 -34.97 -14.55 -13.33
CA VAL A 7 -33.68 -14.53 -14.02
C VAL A 7 -33.35 -13.09 -14.45
N LEU A 8 -32.04 -12.78 -14.48
CA LEU A 8 -31.43 -11.46 -14.72
C LEU A 8 -31.91 -10.71 -15.99
N SER A 9 -32.67 -11.34 -16.90
CA SER A 9 -33.22 -10.74 -18.13
C SER A 9 -34.25 -9.65 -17.90
N ALA A 10 -34.82 -9.54 -16.68
CA ALA A 10 -35.92 -8.62 -16.39
C ALA A 10 -35.54 -7.36 -15.58
N ALA A 11 -34.24 -7.14 -15.31
CA ALA A 11 -33.77 -5.96 -14.58
C ALA A 11 -33.59 -4.72 -15.49
N PRO A 12 -33.88 -3.49 -15.01
CA PRO A 12 -33.62 -2.25 -15.75
C PRO A 12 -32.14 -2.11 -16.15
N ALA A 13 -31.87 -1.61 -17.36
CA ALA A 13 -30.52 -1.50 -17.93
C ALA A 13 -29.53 -0.73 -17.03
N SER A 14 -30.01 0.31 -16.33
CA SER A 14 -29.22 1.13 -15.42
C SER A 14 -28.59 0.39 -14.24
N ILE A 15 -29.12 -0.80 -13.88
CA ILE A 15 -28.61 -1.63 -12.78
C ILE A 15 -27.57 -2.65 -13.28
N ARG A 16 -27.62 -3.03 -14.56
CA ARG A 16 -26.65 -3.98 -15.15
C ARG A 16 -25.27 -3.37 -15.36
N GLU A 17 -25.21 -2.06 -15.62
CA GLU A 17 -23.96 -1.35 -15.93
C GLU A 17 -23.16 -0.95 -14.67
N SER A 18 -23.78 -0.98 -13.48
CA SER A 18 -23.15 -0.58 -12.21
C SER A 18 -22.73 -1.75 -11.32
N CYS A 19 -22.91 -2.99 -11.77
CA CYS A 19 -22.64 -4.19 -10.97
C CYS A 19 -21.26 -4.77 -11.33
N PRO A 20 -20.25 -4.73 -10.43
CA PRO A 20 -18.98 -5.41 -10.65
C PRO A 20 -19.20 -6.93 -10.69
N SER A 21 -18.41 -7.64 -11.50
CA SER A 21 -18.55 -9.06 -11.86
C SER A 21 -18.48 -10.08 -10.72
N GLU A 22 -18.41 -9.64 -9.46
CA GLU A 22 -18.24 -10.48 -8.27
C GLU A 22 -19.57 -10.85 -7.56
N PHE A 23 -20.70 -10.28 -7.98
CA PHE A 23 -22.02 -10.62 -7.41
C PHE A 23 -22.71 -11.72 -8.20
N ALA A 24 -22.99 -12.86 -7.55
CA ALA A 24 -23.81 -13.89 -8.15
C ALA A 24 -25.29 -13.67 -7.87
N ASN A 25 -26.02 -13.51 -8.97
CA ASN A 25 -27.38 -13.99 -9.22
C ASN A 25 -28.11 -14.57 -8.00
N PHE A 26 -28.89 -13.74 -7.30
CA PHE A 26 -30.34 -13.91 -7.05
C PHE A 26 -30.85 -12.87 -6.03
N PHE A 27 -32.04 -12.31 -6.28
CA PHE A 27 -32.64 -11.22 -5.51
C PHE A 27 -33.93 -11.69 -4.81
N LEU A 28 -34.11 -11.35 -3.53
CA LEU A 28 -35.38 -11.51 -2.81
C LEU A 28 -36.05 -10.15 -2.63
N ALA A 29 -37.29 -10.02 -3.11
CA ALA A 29 -38.10 -8.82 -2.94
C ALA A 29 -38.71 -8.79 -1.53
N GLY A 30 -38.16 -7.97 -0.64
CA GLY A 30 -38.80 -7.57 0.61
C GLY A 30 -39.65 -6.31 0.39
N GLY A 31 -40.88 -6.31 0.91
CA GLY A 31 -41.78 -5.15 0.82
C GLY A 31 -41.14 -3.88 1.39
N GLY A 32 -41.18 -2.79 0.62
CA GLY A 32 -40.61 -1.49 0.99
C GLY A 32 -39.52 -0.93 0.06
N GLY A 33 -39.30 -1.52 -1.13
CA GLY A 33 -38.42 -0.94 -2.15
C GLY A 33 -36.92 -0.95 -1.81
N LYS A 34 -36.51 -1.71 -0.79
CA LYS A 34 -35.10 -1.87 -0.40
C LYS A 34 -34.51 -3.12 -1.03
N TRP A 35 -33.37 -2.95 -1.66
CA TRP A 35 -32.61 -4.01 -2.33
C TRP A 35 -31.49 -4.49 -1.40
N TYR A 36 -31.37 -5.81 -1.23
CA TYR A 36 -30.32 -6.43 -0.42
C TYR A 36 -29.56 -7.44 -1.27
N GLY A 37 -28.26 -7.18 -1.51
CA GLY A 37 -27.36 -8.16 -2.09
C GLY A 37 -26.79 -9.04 -0.98
N LEU A 38 -26.98 -10.35 -1.08
CA LEU A 38 -26.29 -11.31 -0.22
C LEU A 38 -24.98 -11.72 -0.91
N PRO A 39 -23.82 -11.66 -0.24
CA PRO A 39 -22.57 -12.15 -0.80
C PRO A 39 -22.65 -13.66 -1.05
N ARG A 40 -22.07 -14.12 -2.17
CA ARG A 40 -22.13 -15.51 -2.66
C ARG A 40 -21.52 -16.54 -1.69
N ASN A 41 -20.70 -16.10 -0.74
CA ASN A 41 -20.13 -16.94 0.31
C ASN A 41 -20.35 -16.26 1.66
N GLY A 42 -21.11 -16.91 2.54
CA GLY A 42 -21.21 -16.49 3.93
C GLY A 42 -19.82 -16.45 4.58
N SER A 43 -19.50 -15.34 5.25
CA SER A 43 -18.43 -15.21 6.26
C SER A 43 -16.98 -14.92 5.85
N GLN A 44 -16.72 -14.12 4.82
CA GLN A 44 -15.52 -13.26 4.88
C GLN A 44 -15.90 -11.83 4.56
N ARG A 45 -15.86 -10.96 5.58
CA ARG A 45 -15.68 -9.53 5.34
C ARG A 45 -14.44 -9.42 4.45
N VAL A 46 -14.58 -8.91 3.23
CA VAL A 46 -13.40 -8.47 2.47
C VAL A 46 -12.68 -7.51 3.39
N LYS A 47 -11.56 -7.96 3.95
CA LYS A 47 -10.83 -7.20 4.97
C LYS A 47 -10.14 -6.07 4.24
N CYS A 48 -10.84 -4.94 4.13
CA CYS A 48 -10.36 -3.75 3.43
C CYS A 48 -8.94 -3.45 3.91
N MET A 49 -8.02 -3.29 2.96
CA MET A 49 -6.65 -2.89 3.23
C MET A 49 -6.70 -1.56 4.00
N ARG A 50 -6.08 -1.53 5.19
CA ARG A 50 -5.94 -0.27 5.93
C ARG A 50 -4.67 0.42 5.42
N PRO A 51 -4.76 1.67 4.94
CA PRO A 51 -3.57 2.35 4.47
C PRO A 51 -2.63 2.64 5.63
N PHE A 52 -1.32 2.57 5.39
CA PHE A 52 -0.32 3.12 6.29
C PHE A 52 -0.35 4.65 6.19
N THR A 53 -0.53 5.31 7.33
CA THR A 53 -0.68 6.76 7.42
C THR A 53 0.08 7.32 8.61
N GLY A 54 0.41 8.61 8.56
CA GLY A 54 1.02 9.34 9.67
C GLY A 54 2.55 9.49 9.52
N GLN A 55 3.10 10.33 10.40
CA GLN A 55 4.53 10.60 10.52
C GLN A 55 4.95 10.33 11.97
N TYR A 56 6.05 9.60 12.14
CA TYR A 56 6.51 9.16 13.46
C TYR A 56 8.02 9.28 13.59
N GLU A 57 8.47 10.08 14.55
CA GLU A 57 9.89 10.18 14.87
C GLU A 57 10.35 9.02 15.76
N ARG A 58 11.44 8.36 15.39
CA ARG A 58 12.02 7.23 16.11
C ARG A 58 13.53 7.32 16.11
N THR A 59 14.14 6.52 16.97
CA THR A 59 15.59 6.34 17.01
C THR A 59 15.96 4.91 16.65
N ILE A 60 17.10 4.76 15.98
CA ILE A 60 17.73 3.48 15.70
C ILE A 60 18.69 3.17 16.86
N ASP A 61 18.61 1.95 17.38
CA ASP A 61 19.53 1.53 18.43
C ASP A 61 20.88 1.02 17.90
N SER A 62 21.82 0.73 18.81
CA SER A 62 23.16 0.24 18.45
C SER A 62 23.19 -1.11 17.73
N LYS A 63 22.07 -1.83 17.68
CA LYS A 63 21.89 -3.11 16.96
C LYS A 63 21.04 -2.94 15.71
N ASN A 64 20.89 -1.71 15.21
CA ASN A 64 20.05 -1.36 14.07
C ASN A 64 18.57 -1.75 14.25
N ARG A 65 18.08 -1.81 15.49
CA ARG A 65 16.67 -2.07 15.77
C ARG A 65 15.90 -0.76 15.81
N ILE A 66 14.72 -0.80 15.21
CA ILE A 66 13.76 0.31 15.21
C ILE A 66 12.40 -0.21 15.69
N GLN A 67 11.71 0.59 16.49
CA GLN A 67 10.37 0.27 16.96
C GLN A 67 9.31 0.76 15.97
N ILE A 68 8.50 -0.16 15.46
CA ILE A 68 7.40 0.18 14.56
C ILE A 68 6.25 0.84 15.35
N PRO A 69 5.76 2.02 14.92
CA PRO A 69 4.64 2.71 15.54
C PRO A 69 3.40 1.81 15.71
N SER A 70 2.70 1.95 16.82
CA SER A 70 1.52 1.13 17.14
C SER A 70 0.42 1.25 16.09
N GLN A 71 0.20 2.43 15.50
CA GLN A 71 -0.79 2.59 14.42
C GLN A 71 -0.44 1.77 13.18
N ILE A 72 0.85 1.73 12.77
CA ILE A 72 1.30 0.92 11.63
C ILE A 72 1.16 -0.57 11.97
N ARG A 73 1.56 -1.00 13.17
CA ARG A 73 1.40 -2.40 13.61
C ARG A 73 -0.06 -2.84 13.63
N ALA A 74 -0.97 -1.97 14.06
CA ALA A 74 -2.40 -2.25 14.07
C ALA A 74 -3.06 -2.27 12.67
N ALA A 75 -2.35 -1.76 11.65
CA ALA A 75 -2.78 -1.85 10.26
C ALA A 75 -2.32 -3.15 9.59
N ILE A 76 -1.25 -3.79 10.09
CA ILE A 76 -0.73 -5.08 9.62
C ILE A 76 -1.52 -6.21 10.25
N ASP A 77 -1.95 -7.14 9.42
CA ASP A 77 -2.66 -8.33 9.86
C ASP A 77 -1.95 -9.59 9.35
N ALA A 78 -1.51 -10.46 10.26
CA ALA A 78 -0.64 -11.59 9.91
C ALA A 78 -1.27 -12.57 8.91
N GLU A 79 -2.57 -12.81 8.99
CA GLU A 79 -3.28 -13.71 8.06
C GLU A 79 -3.43 -13.09 6.66
N ARG A 80 -3.54 -11.76 6.59
CA ARG A 80 -3.77 -11.03 5.34
C ARG A 80 -2.48 -10.59 4.66
N ASP A 81 -1.52 -10.10 5.43
CA ASP A 81 -0.39 -9.32 4.95
C ASP A 81 0.96 -10.04 5.11
N GLY A 82 1.00 -11.10 5.91
CA GLY A 82 2.22 -11.81 6.29
C GLY A 82 2.69 -11.47 7.71
N ALA A 83 3.60 -12.29 8.23
CA ALA A 83 4.15 -12.17 9.58
C ALA A 83 5.41 -11.29 9.64
N GLY A 84 6.05 -11.06 8.49
CA GLY A 84 7.25 -10.23 8.38
C GLY A 84 7.11 -9.08 7.40
N LEU A 85 8.24 -8.44 7.13
CA LEU A 85 8.36 -7.29 6.24
C LEU A 85 9.51 -7.48 5.27
N TYR A 86 9.38 -6.91 4.08
CA TYR A 86 10.48 -6.68 3.17
C TYR A 86 11.02 -5.28 3.34
N VAL A 87 12.32 -5.16 3.56
CA VAL A 87 13.05 -3.88 3.59
C VAL A 87 13.81 -3.72 2.30
N SER A 88 13.64 -2.59 1.63
CA SER A 88 14.37 -2.23 0.41
C SER A 88 14.94 -0.82 0.48
N LEU A 89 15.87 -0.49 -0.42
CA LEU A 89 16.26 0.91 -0.60
C LEU A 89 15.07 1.70 -1.13
N GLY A 90 14.82 2.87 -0.57
CA GLY A 90 13.76 3.74 -1.05
C GLY A 90 14.15 4.46 -2.35
N GLU A 91 13.15 5.09 -2.97
CA GLU A 91 13.30 5.82 -4.23
C GLU A 91 14.27 7.00 -4.14
N ARG A 92 14.42 7.61 -2.95
CA ARG A 92 15.32 8.74 -2.74
C ARG A 92 16.45 8.39 -1.76
N PRO A 93 17.62 9.02 -1.90
CA PRO A 93 18.70 8.89 -0.91
C PRO A 93 18.21 9.26 0.49
N GLY A 94 18.67 8.54 1.52
CA GLY A 94 18.23 8.79 2.89
C GLY A 94 17.02 7.97 3.32
N SER A 95 16.49 7.08 2.47
CA SER A 95 15.24 6.37 2.75
C SER A 95 15.32 4.85 2.54
N LEU A 96 14.55 4.12 3.34
CA LEU A 96 14.26 2.69 3.17
C LEU A 96 12.76 2.50 3.03
N TRP A 97 12.35 1.57 2.18
CA TRP A 97 10.97 1.10 2.08
C TRP A 97 10.76 -0.13 2.95
N LEU A 98 9.63 -0.17 3.64
CA LEU A 98 9.15 -1.36 4.33
C LEU A 98 7.78 -1.73 3.79
N LEU A 99 7.69 -2.95 3.29
CA LEU A 99 6.48 -3.52 2.72
C LEU A 99 6.10 -4.77 3.51
N THR A 100 4.81 -5.01 3.64
CA THR A 100 4.33 -6.33 4.06
C THR A 100 4.60 -7.35 2.94
N GLU A 101 4.52 -8.64 3.24
CA GLU A 101 4.73 -9.70 2.24
C GLU A 101 3.75 -9.53 1.07
N ARG A 102 2.46 -9.35 1.39
CA ARG A 102 1.43 -9.07 0.38
C ARG A 102 1.68 -7.75 -0.38
N GLY A 103 2.16 -6.73 0.32
CA GLY A 103 2.47 -5.44 -0.31
C GLY A 103 3.66 -5.55 -1.28
N PHE A 104 4.64 -6.38 -0.94
CA PHE A 104 5.79 -6.68 -1.79
C PHE A 104 5.38 -7.52 -3.01
N GLU A 105 4.54 -8.55 -2.82
CA GLU A 105 3.99 -9.35 -3.93
C GLU A 105 3.22 -8.48 -4.93
N ALA A 106 2.30 -7.63 -4.44
CA ALA A 106 1.57 -6.69 -5.29
C ALA A 106 2.49 -5.69 -6.01
N LEU A 107 3.61 -5.29 -5.39
CA LEU A 107 4.61 -4.44 -6.04
C LEU A 107 5.38 -5.21 -7.11
N ALA A 108 5.77 -6.46 -6.83
CA ALA A 108 6.48 -7.33 -7.75
C ALA A 108 5.65 -7.64 -9.01
N GLU A 109 4.35 -7.92 -8.86
CA GLU A 109 3.43 -8.12 -9.98
C GLU A 109 3.33 -6.88 -10.89
N ARG A 110 3.25 -5.70 -10.28
CA ARG A 110 3.24 -4.44 -11.02
C ARG A 110 4.56 -4.20 -11.76
N MET A 111 5.68 -4.43 -11.09
CA MET A 111 7.01 -4.34 -11.70
C MET A 111 7.14 -5.32 -12.87
N ALA A 112 6.68 -6.56 -12.75
CA ALA A 112 6.72 -7.55 -13.83
C ALA A 112 5.93 -7.10 -15.06
N THR A 113 4.75 -6.52 -14.85
CA THR A 113 3.89 -6.01 -15.92
C THR A 113 4.53 -4.84 -16.66
N GLU A 114 5.19 -3.92 -15.93
CA GLU A 114 5.87 -2.75 -16.50
C GLU A 114 7.22 -3.11 -17.15
N THR A 115 7.95 -4.08 -16.58
CA THR A 115 9.28 -4.54 -17.02
C THR A 115 9.23 -5.22 -18.39
N MET A 116 8.17 -5.97 -18.67
CA MET A 116 7.94 -6.60 -19.99
C MET A 116 7.86 -5.58 -21.14
N ALA A 117 7.64 -4.29 -20.84
CA ALA A 117 7.48 -3.23 -21.83
C ALA A 117 8.76 -2.43 -22.15
N ASP A 118 9.86 -2.61 -21.41
CA ASP A 118 11.08 -1.78 -21.56
C ASP A 118 12.38 -2.59 -21.40
N GLU A 119 13.32 -2.45 -22.34
CA GLU A 119 14.66 -3.09 -22.30
C GLU A 119 15.53 -2.60 -21.12
N ARG A 120 15.21 -1.44 -20.52
CA ARG A 120 15.94 -0.86 -19.38
C ARG A 120 15.54 -1.45 -18.03
N SER A 121 14.58 -2.34 -18.01
CA SER A 121 13.96 -2.87 -16.79
C SER A 121 14.84 -3.88 -16.03
N GLY A 122 15.62 -4.71 -16.73
CA GLY A 122 16.44 -5.75 -16.11
C GLY A 122 17.53 -5.26 -15.12
N PRO A 123 18.28 -4.18 -15.40
CA PRO A 123 19.19 -3.57 -14.42
C PRO A 123 18.47 -3.05 -13.18
N PHE A 124 17.32 -2.40 -13.35
CA PHE A 124 16.51 -1.87 -12.24
C PHE A 124 15.97 -3.00 -11.36
N GLU A 125 15.40 -4.04 -11.98
CA GLU A 125 14.89 -5.21 -11.30
C GLU A 125 15.97 -5.89 -10.44
N ARG A 126 17.16 -6.11 -11.03
CA ARG A 126 18.31 -6.65 -10.29
C ARG A 126 18.72 -5.74 -9.14
N GLN A 127 18.75 -4.43 -9.34
CA GLN A 127 19.09 -3.48 -8.28
C GLN A 127 18.05 -3.50 -7.15
N PHE A 128 16.76 -3.52 -7.47
CA PHE A 128 15.68 -3.54 -6.50
C PHE A 128 15.67 -4.83 -5.69
N TYR A 129 15.63 -6.00 -6.34
CA TYR A 129 15.61 -7.28 -5.62
C TYR A 129 16.93 -7.54 -4.87
N SER A 130 18.09 -7.18 -5.41
CA SER A 130 19.37 -7.30 -4.68
C SER A 130 19.51 -6.32 -3.51
N SER A 131 18.67 -5.29 -3.44
CA SER A 131 18.59 -4.35 -2.33
C SER A 131 17.42 -4.61 -1.39
N THR A 132 16.67 -5.69 -1.62
CA THR A 132 15.51 -6.07 -0.80
C THR A 132 15.83 -7.28 0.08
N GLN A 133 15.37 -7.28 1.33
CA GLN A 133 15.56 -8.38 2.27
C GLN A 133 14.34 -8.56 3.17
N PHE A 134 13.96 -9.81 3.42
CA PHE A 134 12.92 -10.16 4.38
C PHE A 134 13.44 -10.08 5.83
N ILE A 135 12.61 -9.56 6.72
CA ILE A 135 12.88 -9.41 8.15
C ILE A 135 11.64 -9.73 8.98
N ASP A 136 11.84 -10.30 10.16
CA ASP A 136 10.77 -10.60 11.09
C ASP A 136 10.46 -9.41 12.00
N ILE A 137 9.19 -9.33 12.44
CA ILE A 137 8.74 -8.41 13.48
C ILE A 137 8.82 -9.12 14.83
N ASP A 138 9.55 -8.54 15.80
CA ASP A 138 9.61 -9.11 17.14
C ASP A 138 8.27 -8.98 17.89
N LYS A 139 8.11 -9.70 19.00
CA LYS A 139 6.90 -9.65 19.83
C LYS A 139 6.60 -8.26 20.41
N GLN A 140 7.61 -7.40 20.51
CA GLN A 140 7.48 -6.02 20.99
C GLN A 140 7.19 -5.03 19.85
N GLY A 141 7.15 -5.48 18.59
CA GLY A 141 6.96 -4.65 17.42
C GLY A 141 8.22 -3.92 16.93
N ARG A 142 9.40 -4.40 17.29
CA ARG A 142 10.68 -3.92 16.74
C ARG A 142 11.13 -4.79 15.59
N VAL A 143 11.88 -4.18 14.70
CA VAL A 143 12.52 -4.87 13.57
C VAL A 143 14.01 -4.56 13.56
N VAL A 144 14.82 -5.51 13.12
CA VAL A 144 16.26 -5.32 12.91
C VAL A 144 16.46 -4.92 11.45
N LEU A 145 16.95 -3.70 11.21
CA LEU A 145 17.29 -3.27 9.86
C LEU A 145 18.64 -3.88 9.44
N PRO A 146 18.75 -4.45 8.22
CA PRO A 146 20.02 -4.97 7.72
C PRO A 146 21.08 -3.87 7.65
N GLU A 147 22.25 -4.10 8.26
CA GLU A 147 23.32 -3.10 8.36
C GLU A 147 23.74 -2.54 6.99
N ARG A 148 23.78 -3.39 5.96
CA ARG A 148 24.08 -3.00 4.59
C ARG A 148 23.12 -1.91 4.07
N LEU A 149 21.83 -2.04 4.39
CA LEU A 149 20.79 -1.10 3.95
C LEU A 149 20.83 0.20 4.76
N VAL A 150 21.01 0.11 6.08
CA VAL A 150 21.23 1.27 6.96
C VAL A 150 22.40 2.11 6.45
N ARG A 151 23.53 1.47 6.13
CA ARG A 151 24.72 2.14 5.60
C ARG A 151 24.49 2.76 4.22
N LYS A 152 23.87 2.03 3.30
CA LYS A 152 23.58 2.53 1.94
C LYS A 152 22.60 3.71 1.96
N ALA A 153 21.57 3.63 2.78
CA ALA A 153 20.60 4.71 2.97
C ALA A 153 21.13 5.85 3.84
N ARG A 154 22.33 5.72 4.43
CA ARG A 154 22.93 6.73 5.33
C ARG A 154 21.99 7.12 6.47
N LEU A 155 21.32 6.13 7.05
CA LEU A 155 20.47 6.37 8.22
C LEU A 155 21.33 6.71 9.43
N GLY A 156 20.99 7.81 10.10
CA GLY A 156 21.58 8.20 11.37
C GLY A 156 20.86 7.57 12.57
N ALA A 157 21.18 8.05 13.77
CA ALA A 157 20.51 7.62 14.99
C ALA A 157 19.04 8.08 15.04
N GLU A 158 18.72 9.23 14.45
CA GLU A 158 17.38 9.79 14.40
C GLU A 158 16.75 9.58 13.03
N VAL A 159 15.53 9.04 13.04
CA VAL A 159 14.80 8.69 11.82
C VAL A 159 13.33 9.09 11.90
N THR A 160 12.74 9.31 10.74
CA THR A 160 11.33 9.62 10.58
C THR A 160 10.67 8.49 9.79
N ILE A 161 9.59 7.94 10.35
CA ILE A 161 8.78 6.90 9.70
C ILE A 161 7.55 7.55 9.09
N LEU A 162 7.31 7.30 7.81
CA LEU A 162 6.19 7.84 7.04
C LEU A 162 5.27 6.73 6.55
N GLY A 163 3.98 6.87 6.79
CA GLY A 163 2.96 6.02 6.18
C GLY A 163 2.67 6.44 4.75
N CYS A 164 2.84 5.53 3.79
CA CYS A 164 2.68 5.78 2.36
C CYS A 164 1.68 4.79 1.73
N LYS A 165 0.44 4.77 2.23
CA LYS A 165 -0.69 3.96 1.74
C LYS A 165 -0.44 2.45 1.80
N SER A 166 0.32 1.88 0.87
CA SER A 166 0.59 0.44 0.78
C SER A 166 1.94 0.02 1.37
N ARG A 167 2.81 0.99 1.65
CA ARG A 167 4.09 0.79 2.32
C ARG A 167 4.29 1.85 3.40
N PHE A 168 5.35 1.72 4.16
CA PHE A 168 5.85 2.83 4.96
C PHE A 168 7.35 2.97 4.75
N GLU A 169 7.86 4.16 5.02
CA GLU A 169 9.24 4.51 4.71
C GLU A 169 9.97 4.92 5.99
N VAL A 170 11.25 4.57 6.09
CA VAL A 170 12.13 5.01 7.17
C VAL A 170 13.17 5.93 6.57
N TRP A 171 13.20 7.17 7.06
CA TRP A 171 14.06 8.22 6.56
C TRP A 171 15.05 8.67 7.61
N ALA A 172 16.28 9.00 7.20
CA ALA A 172 17.15 9.82 8.03
C ALA A 172 16.47 11.18 8.27
N ARG A 173 16.44 11.65 9.53
CA ARG A 173 15.73 12.89 9.91
C ARG A 173 16.14 14.08 9.04
N GLU A 174 17.44 14.32 8.90
CA GLU A 174 17.97 15.42 8.09
C GLU A 174 17.57 15.32 6.60
N ALA A 175 17.58 14.10 6.05
CA ALA A 175 17.18 13.88 4.65
C ALA A 175 15.68 14.11 4.46
N PHE A 176 14.87 13.71 5.45
CA PHE A 176 13.43 13.96 5.46
C PHE A 176 13.12 15.45 5.51
N GLU A 177 13.70 16.18 6.46
CA GLU A 177 13.49 17.63 6.62
C GLU A 177 13.87 18.38 5.34
N LYS A 178 15.03 18.08 4.75
CA LYS A 178 15.45 18.71 3.50
C LYS A 178 14.50 18.45 2.32
N THR A 179 13.88 17.28 2.28
CA THR A 179 13.06 16.84 1.13
C THR A 179 11.59 17.22 1.27
N TYR A 180 11.08 17.20 2.50
CA TYR A 180 9.66 17.31 2.82
C TYR A 180 9.35 18.38 3.87
N SER A 181 10.28 19.29 4.19
CA SER A 181 9.89 20.53 4.89
C SER A 181 8.98 21.32 3.96
N ILE A 182 7.70 21.01 4.03
CA ILE A 182 6.66 21.89 3.53
C ILE A 182 6.67 23.05 4.52
N ASP A 183 7.05 24.23 4.02
CA ASP A 183 6.83 25.46 4.76
C ASP A 183 5.32 25.68 4.84
N TRP A 184 4.74 25.33 5.99
CA TRP A 184 3.31 25.50 6.24
C TRP A 184 2.88 26.97 6.28
N GLU A 185 3.84 27.89 6.41
CA GLU A 185 3.63 29.34 6.41
C GLU A 185 3.89 29.97 5.03
N GLY A 186 4.40 29.20 4.06
CA GLY A 186 4.67 29.66 2.71
C GLY A 186 3.49 29.52 1.74
N ASP A 187 3.45 30.37 0.72
CA ASP A 187 2.42 30.34 -0.35
C ASP A 187 2.58 29.16 -1.34
N GLN A 188 3.63 28.36 -1.21
CA GLN A 188 3.89 27.19 -2.07
C GLN A 188 3.22 25.93 -1.52
N TRP A 189 1.90 25.87 -1.67
CA TRP A 189 1.14 24.65 -1.36
C TRP A 189 1.22 23.65 -2.52
N PRO A 190 1.33 22.33 -2.25
CA PRO A 190 1.20 21.32 -3.28
C PRO A 190 -0.16 21.42 -3.98
N ASP A 191 -0.17 21.41 -5.31
CA ASP A 191 -1.43 21.35 -6.07
C ASP A 191 -2.05 19.95 -5.97
N TRP A 192 -2.78 19.73 -4.88
CA TRP A 192 -3.53 18.50 -4.64
C TRP A 192 -4.58 18.22 -5.72
N SER A 193 -5.10 19.25 -6.39
CA SER A 193 -6.10 19.08 -7.44
C SER A 193 -5.46 18.50 -8.71
N ALA A 194 -4.29 18.99 -9.11
CA ALA A 194 -3.54 18.40 -10.22
C ALA A 194 -3.15 16.95 -9.92
N PHE A 195 -2.65 16.68 -8.72
CA PHE A 195 -2.26 15.32 -8.32
C PHE A 195 -3.42 14.32 -8.38
N LEU A 196 -4.60 14.70 -7.90
CA LEU A 196 -5.80 13.85 -7.96
C LEU A 196 -6.28 13.61 -9.40
N ARG A 197 -6.12 14.59 -10.31
CA ARG A 197 -6.43 14.42 -11.74
C ARG A 197 -5.45 13.47 -12.43
N MET A 198 -4.16 13.53 -12.07
CA MET A 198 -3.13 12.61 -12.60
C MET A 198 -3.30 11.16 -12.10
N SER A 199 -4.03 10.95 -11.00
CA SER A 199 -4.18 9.63 -10.37
C SER A 199 -5.50 8.92 -10.72
N GLY A 200 -6.27 9.45 -11.70
CA GLY A 200 -7.50 8.83 -12.18
C GLY A 200 -7.24 7.65 -13.13
N PRO A 201 -8.16 6.66 -13.23
CA PRO A 201 -8.06 5.60 -14.22
C PRO A 201 -8.12 6.20 -15.62
N GLY A 202 -6.98 6.27 -16.31
CA GLY A 202 -6.85 6.87 -17.64
C GLY A 202 -5.70 7.88 -17.81
N ALA A 203 -4.91 8.16 -16.77
CA ALA A 203 -3.73 9.01 -16.91
C ALA A 203 -2.62 8.28 -17.69
N THR A 204 -2.62 8.42 -19.02
CA THR A 204 -1.44 8.15 -19.84
C THR A 204 -0.36 9.16 -19.52
N VAL A 205 0.78 8.69 -19.02
CA VAL A 205 2.01 9.47 -18.91
C VAL A 205 2.37 9.99 -20.30
N GLY A 206 2.16 11.28 -20.53
CA GLY A 206 2.68 11.96 -21.70
C GLY A 206 4.21 11.82 -21.72
N LYS A 207 4.73 11.14 -22.74
CA LYS A 207 6.16 11.19 -23.08
C LYS A 207 6.51 12.64 -23.43
N ALA A 208 7.60 13.10 -22.80
CA ALA A 208 8.53 14.18 -23.17
C ALA A 208 8.01 15.33 -24.05
#